data_AF-A6W2G0-F1
#
_entry.id   AF-A6W2G0-F1
#
_cell.length_a   1.000
_cell.length_b   1.000
_cell.length_c   1.000
_cell.angle_alpha   90.00
_cell.angle_beta   90.00
_cell.angle_gamma   90.00
#
_symmetry.space_group_name_H-M   'P 1'
#
loop_
_entity.id
_entity.type
_entity.pdbx_description
1 polymer ?
#
loop_
_entity_poly.entity_id
_entity_poly.type
_entity_poly.pdbx_seq_one_letter_code
_entity_poly.pdbx_strand_id
1 'polypeptide(L)'
;MTITFAERADQLCDRLRDMEHQAEEGDQLFYCAYLLGLLGLHSSTEGEGQDEFDRAFTEILQDTLEAEGVTDSDQESIQALWETVSSTAV
;
A
#
# COMPACT_ATOMS: atom_id res chain seq x y z
N MET A 1 -20.80 -6.84 7.76
CA MET A 1 -20.72 -6.28 6.39
C MET A 1 -19.27 -6.43 6.00
N THR A 2 -18.97 -7.27 5.02
CA THR A 2 -17.59 -7.51 4.55
C THR A 2 -17.20 -6.33 3.68
N ILE A 3 -15.99 -5.79 3.87
CA ILE A 3 -15.47 -4.72 3.01
C ILE A 3 -15.00 -5.31 1.69
N THR A 4 -15.30 -4.65 0.57
CA THR A 4 -14.79 -5.03 -0.74
C THR A 4 -13.32 -4.61 -0.92
N PHE A 5 -12.62 -5.23 -1.86
CA PHE A 5 -11.25 -4.83 -2.20
C PHE A 5 -11.16 -3.36 -2.63
N ALA A 6 -12.14 -2.89 -3.40
CA ALA A 6 -12.22 -1.50 -3.81
C ALA A 6 -12.38 -0.55 -2.61
N GLU A 7 -13.29 -0.84 -1.68
CA GLU A 7 -13.47 -0.04 -0.46
C GLU A 7 -12.22 -0.06 0.44
N ARG A 8 -11.55 -1.21 0.55
CA ARG A 8 -10.30 -1.31 1.32
C ARG A 8 -9.19 -0.50 0.66
N ALA A 9 -9.04 -0.60 -0.66
CA ALA A 9 -8.06 0.19 -1.41
C ALA A 9 -8.31 1.70 -1.26
N ASP A 10 -9.56 2.15 -1.33
CA ASP A 10 -9.92 3.56 -1.12
C ASP A 10 -9.52 4.04 0.28
N GLN A 11 -9.80 3.25 1.34
CA GLN A 11 -9.38 3.60 2.70
C GLN A 11 -7.86 3.72 2.85
N LEU A 12 -7.11 2.81 2.24
CA LEU A 12 -5.65 2.82 2.26
C LEU A 12 -5.10 4.00 1.45
N CYS A 13 -5.73 4.33 0.32
CA CYS A 13 -5.37 5.49 -0.49
C CYS A 13 -5.55 6.80 0.29
N ASP A 14 -6.68 6.96 0.99
CA ASP A 14 -6.91 8.15 1.79
C ASP A 14 -5.90 8.27 2.94
N ARG A 15 -5.57 7.17 3.62
CA ARG A 15 -4.50 7.14 4.63
C ARG A 15 -3.13 7.54 4.06
N LEU A 16 -2.77 7.00 2.88
CA LEU A 16 -1.52 7.34 2.22
C LEU A 16 -1.46 8.82 1.85
N ARG A 17 -2.57 9.40 1.37
CA ARG A 17 -2.66 10.84 1.07
C ARG A 17 -2.54 11.71 2.31
N ASP A 18 -3.12 11.29 3.42
CA ASP A 18 -2.96 11.98 4.71
C ASP A 18 -1.49 11.93 5.17
N MET A 19 -0.84 10.77 5.05
CA MET A 19 0.59 10.62 5.36
C MET A 19 1.48 11.41 4.39
N GLU A 20 1.14 11.44 3.10
CA GLU A 20 1.79 12.27 2.09
C GLU A 20 1.71 13.75 2.46
N HIS A 21 0.55 14.23 2.93
CA HIS A 21 0.37 15.60 3.41
C HIS A 21 1.16 15.92 4.68
N GLN A 22 1.41 14.93 5.53
CA GLN A 22 2.19 15.09 6.76
C GLN A 22 3.70 14.94 6.52
N ALA A 23 4.11 14.27 5.44
CA ALA A 23 5.49 14.11 5.07
C ALA A 23 6.00 15.42 4.44
N GLU A 24 6.68 16.25 5.24
CA GLU A 24 7.14 17.57 4.81
C GLU A 24 8.26 17.54 3.75
N GLU A 25 9.01 16.44 3.58
CA GLU A 25 10.03 16.26 2.50
C GLU A 25 10.58 14.82 2.46
N GLY A 26 11.00 14.32 1.27
CA GLY A 26 11.90 13.16 1.13
C GLY A 26 11.35 11.90 0.43
N ASP A 27 12.07 10.78 0.59
CA ASP A 27 11.77 9.47 -0.01
C ASP A 27 10.39 8.91 0.42
N GLN A 28 9.86 9.39 1.53
CA GLN A 28 8.55 9.01 2.05
C GLN A 28 7.39 9.42 1.14
N LEU A 29 7.48 10.59 0.48
CA LEU A 29 6.52 11.00 -0.56
C LEU A 29 6.55 10.05 -1.76
N PHE A 30 7.76 9.63 -2.16
CA PHE A 30 7.95 8.68 -3.25
C PHE A 30 7.34 7.32 -2.90
N TYR A 31 7.58 6.80 -1.70
CA TYR A 31 7.00 5.54 -1.24
C TYR A 31 5.47 5.61 -1.15
N CYS A 32 4.91 6.72 -0.65
CA CYS A 32 3.46 6.93 -0.63
C CYS A 32 2.85 6.93 -2.05
N ALA A 33 3.45 7.69 -2.97
CA ALA A 33 3.00 7.75 -4.36
C ALA A 33 3.09 6.38 -5.07
N TYR A 34 4.13 5.61 -4.77
CA TYR A 34 4.32 4.26 -5.32
C TYR A 34 3.21 3.31 -4.84
N LEU A 35 2.94 3.26 -3.53
CA LEU A 35 1.87 2.46 -2.96
C LEU A 35 0.49 2.88 -3.48
N LEU A 36 0.24 4.19 -3.62
CA LEU A 36 -0.99 4.72 -4.21
C LEU A 36 -1.20 4.23 -5.65
N GLY A 37 -0.14 4.21 -6.46
CA GLY A 37 -0.20 3.72 -7.84
C GLY A 37 -0.56 2.23 -7.91
N LEU A 38 0.11 1.40 -7.12
CA LEU A 38 -0.16 -0.04 -7.04
C LEU A 38 -1.56 -0.34 -6.51
N LEU A 39 -2.00 0.37 -5.45
CA LEU A 39 -3.36 0.22 -4.90
C LEU A 39 -4.43 0.55 -5.94
N GLY A 40 -4.21 1.59 -6.75
CA GLY A 40 -5.12 1.95 -7.83
C GLY A 40 -5.25 0.88 -8.92
N LEU A 41 -4.19 0.11 -9.18
CA LEU A 41 -4.23 -1.03 -10.09
C LEU A 41 -4.95 -2.22 -9.45
N HIS A 42 -4.64 -2.50 -8.18
CA HIS A 42 -5.16 -3.67 -7.48
C HIS A 42 -6.64 -3.53 -7.07
N SER A 43 -7.12 -2.29 -6.85
CA SER A 43 -8.52 -1.99 -6.50
C SER A 43 -9.53 -2.44 -7.55
N SER A 44 -9.10 -2.64 -8.80
CA SER A 44 -9.92 -3.16 -9.89
C SER A 44 -10.14 -4.69 -9.82
N THR A 45 -9.52 -5.36 -8.85
CA THR A 45 -9.65 -6.80 -8.63
C THR A 45 -10.94 -7.10 -7.88
N GLU A 46 -11.73 -8.06 -8.37
CA GLU A 46 -12.93 -8.53 -7.68
C GLU A 46 -12.54 -9.38 -6.47
N GLY A 47 -12.95 -8.95 -5.28
CA GLY A 47 -12.67 -9.64 -4.02
C GLY A 47 -13.31 -8.96 -2.82
N GLU A 48 -13.42 -9.69 -1.72
CA GLU A 48 -13.96 -9.21 -0.45
C GLU A 48 -13.07 -9.69 0.70
N GLY A 49 -12.96 -8.88 1.74
CA GLY A 49 -12.16 -9.18 2.92
C GLY A 49 -10.93 -8.28 3.03
N GLN A 50 -10.79 -7.65 4.19
CA GLN A 50 -9.66 -6.79 4.50
C GLN A 50 -8.35 -7.58 4.51
N ASP A 51 -8.31 -8.70 5.26
CA ASP A 51 -7.11 -9.52 5.41
C ASP A 51 -6.68 -10.18 4.09
N GLU A 52 -7.67 -10.55 3.27
CA GLU A 52 -7.44 -11.14 1.93
C GLU A 52 -6.83 -10.11 0.98
N PHE A 53 -7.35 -8.88 0.99
CA PHE A 53 -6.78 -7.77 0.22
C PHE A 53 -5.36 -7.45 0.68
N ASP A 54 -5.17 -7.25 1.99
CA ASP A 54 -3.89 -6.84 2.55
C ASP A 54 -2.81 -7.89 2.26
N ARG A 55 -3.15 -9.19 2.36
CA ARG A 55 -2.25 -10.28 2.00
C ARG A 55 -1.93 -10.29 0.50
N ALA A 56 -2.94 -10.27 -0.37
CA ALA A 56 -2.74 -10.30 -1.82
C ALA A 56 -1.90 -9.11 -2.29
N PHE A 57 -2.18 -7.92 -1.74
CA PHE A 57 -1.42 -6.72 -2.03
C PHE A 57 0.02 -6.80 -1.54
N THR A 58 0.26 -7.37 -0.36
CA THR A 58 1.63 -7.56 0.18
C THR A 58 2.47 -8.47 -0.73
N GLU A 59 1.88 -9.57 -1.22
CA GLU A 59 2.55 -10.49 -2.15
C GLU A 59 2.88 -9.75 -3.48
N ILE A 60 1.92 -9.02 -4.04
CA ILE A 60 2.13 -8.27 -5.28
C ILE A 60 3.14 -7.12 -5.12
N LEU A 61 3.11 -6.42 -4.00
CA LEU A 61 4.06 -5.37 -3.68
C LEU A 61 5.49 -5.93 -3.69
N GLN A 62 5.71 -7.05 -2.98
CA GLN A 62 7.02 -7.69 -2.92
C GLN A 62 7.50 -8.17 -4.30
N ASP A 63 6.65 -8.88 -5.04
CA ASP A 63 6.96 -9.33 -6.40
C ASP A 63 7.30 -8.16 -7.33
N THR A 64 6.58 -7.03 -7.22
CA THR A 64 6.82 -5.84 -8.05
C THR A 64 8.16 -5.19 -7.70
N LEU A 65 8.45 -5.02 -6.41
CA LEU A 65 9.71 -4.44 -5.94
C LEU A 65 10.92 -5.26 -6.41
N GLU A 66 10.84 -6.59 -6.32
CA GLU A 66 11.87 -7.50 -6.81
C GLU A 66 12.00 -7.44 -8.34
N ALA A 67 10.88 -7.39 -9.06
CA ALA A 67 10.88 -7.32 -10.52
C ALA A 67 11.44 -5.99 -11.06
N GLU A 68 11.19 -4.88 -10.37
CA GLU A 68 11.71 -3.56 -10.72
C GLU A 68 13.17 -3.35 -10.27
N GLY A 69 13.74 -4.28 -9.49
CA GLY A 69 15.10 -4.20 -9.00
C GLY A 69 15.30 -3.07 -7.99
N VAL A 70 14.25 -2.78 -7.20
CA VAL A 70 14.30 -1.79 -6.12
C VAL A 70 15.31 -2.24 -5.07
N THR A 71 16.09 -1.31 -4.52
CA THR A 71 17.15 -1.65 -3.56
C THR A 71 16.57 -2.22 -2.27
N ASP A 72 17.28 -3.14 -1.59
CA ASP A 72 16.79 -3.76 -0.35
C ASP A 72 16.36 -2.71 0.69
N SER A 73 17.10 -1.58 0.79
CA SER A 73 16.77 -0.48 1.70
C SER A 73 15.45 0.22 1.36
N ASP A 74 15.16 0.40 0.07
CA ASP A 74 13.89 0.97 -0.39
C ASP A 74 12.74 -0.03 -0.21
N GLN A 75 13.00 -1.32 -0.45
CA GLN A 75 12.01 -2.38 -0.22
C GLN A 75 11.59 -2.41 1.26
N GLU A 76 12.55 -2.43 2.18
CA GLU A 76 12.29 -2.38 3.62
C GLU A 76 11.50 -1.13 4.01
N SER A 77 11.83 0.03 3.42
CA SER A 77 11.15 1.30 3.71
C SER A 77 9.70 1.32 3.20
N ILE A 78 9.47 0.84 1.97
CA ILE A 78 8.14 0.73 1.36
C ILE A 78 7.29 -0.29 2.12
N GLN A 79 7.88 -1.42 2.51
CA GLN A 79 7.18 -2.48 3.25
C GLN A 79 6.80 -2.01 4.66
N ALA A 80 7.70 -1.31 5.37
CA ALA A 80 7.39 -0.72 6.67
C ALA A 80 6.29 0.34 6.59
N LEU A 81 6.29 1.16 5.53
CA LEU A 81 5.21 2.12 5.27
C LEU A 81 3.88 1.40 5.01
N TRP A 82 3.90 0.36 4.18
CA TRP A 82 2.73 -0.45 3.89
C TRP A 82 2.16 -1.11 5.14
N GLU A 83 2.99 -1.71 5.98
CA GLU A 83 2.56 -2.28 7.27
C GLU A 83 1.94 -1.20 8.17
N THR A 84 2.51 0.01 8.19
CA THR A 84 1.96 1.12 8.98
C THR A 84 0.56 1.53 8.51
N VAL A 85 0.34 1.54 7.20
CA VAL A 85 -0.93 1.97 6.60
C VAL A 85 -2.00 0.89 6.68
N SER A 86 -1.62 -0.37 6.41
CA SER A 86 -2.51 -1.53 6.44
C SER A 86 -2.86 -1.95 7.87
N SER A 87 -1.91 -1.82 8.80
CA SER A 87 -2.14 -2.09 10.22
C SER A 87 -3.15 -1.07 10.76
N THR A 88 -4.34 -1.58 11.02
CA THR A 88 -5.35 -0.83 11.76
C THR A 88 -4.92 -0.91 13.21
N ALA A 89 -4.22 0.12 13.71
CA ALA A 89 -3.90 0.21 15.12
C ALA A 89 -5.14 -0.14 15.95
N VAL A 90 -5.02 -1.21 16.75
CA VAL A 90 -6.02 -1.74 17.69
C VAL A 90 -6.49 -0.66 18.66
#